data_AF-A0A1N7RQI7-F1
#
_entry.id   AF-A0A1N7RQI7-F1
#
_cell.length_a   1.000
_cell.length_b   1.000
_cell.length_c   1.000
_cell.angle_alpha   90.00
_cell.angle_beta   90.00
_cell.angle_gamma   90.00
#
_symmetry.space_group_name_H-M   'P 1'
#
loop_
_entity.id
_entity.type
_entity.pdbx_description
1 polymer ?
#
loop_
_entity_poly.entity_id
_entity_poly.type
_entity_poly.pdbx_seq_one_letter_code
_entity_poly.pdbx_strand_id
1 'polypeptide(L)' 'MHVLTMHGSPDGATCRVCVEIRRPDGPIRLFFFRHGDGTWHVFPPQDNLCRMGFDRLVA' A
#
# COMPACT_ATOMS: atom_id res chain seq x y z
N MET A 1 -4.55 6.30 10.05
CA MET A 1 -4.43 5.37 8.91
C MET A 1 -5.83 5.01 8.45
N HIS A 2 -6.11 5.05 7.17
CA HIS A 2 -7.41 4.63 6.62
C HIS A 2 -7.23 3.87 5.32
N VAL A 3 -8.16 2.96 5.01
CA VAL A 3 -8.19 2.21 3.75
C VAL A 3 -8.81 3.10 2.68
N LEU A 4 -8.09 3.31 1.58
CA LEU A 4 -8.56 4.04 0.42
C LEU A 4 -9.29 3.10 -0.55
N THR A 5 -8.68 1.96 -0.85
CA THR A 5 -9.24 0.97 -1.77
C THR A 5 -8.89 -0.44 -1.31
N MET A 6 -9.76 -1.39 -1.65
CA MET A 6 -9.54 -2.81 -1.45
C MET A 6 -10.08 -3.56 -2.66
N HIS A 7 -9.27 -4.45 -3.23
CA HIS A 7 -9.69 -5.33 -4.31
C HIS A 7 -9.25 -6.76 -3.98
N GLY A 8 -10.19 -7.70 -4.00
CA GLY A 8 -9.91 -9.12 -3.81
C GLY A 8 -10.09 -9.92 -5.09
N SER A 9 -9.44 -11.07 -5.19
CA SER A 9 -9.83 -12.10 -6.15
C SER A 9 -11.17 -12.72 -5.76
N PRO A 10 -11.96 -13.24 -6.72
CA PRO A 10 -13.27 -13.83 -6.44
C PRO A 10 -13.24 -15.00 -5.45
N ASP A 11 -12.14 -15.74 -5.41
CA ASP A 11 -11.89 -16.87 -4.50
C ASP A 11 -11.35 -16.44 -3.12
N GLY A 12 -11.08 -15.15 -2.92
CA GLY A 12 -10.50 -14.61 -1.68
C GLY A 12 -9.05 -15.01 -1.41
N ALA A 13 -8.38 -15.69 -2.35
CA ALA A 13 -6.99 -16.14 -2.18
C ALA A 13 -6.01 -14.97 -2.19
N THR A 14 -6.27 -13.95 -3.01
CA THR A 14 -5.42 -12.77 -3.14
C THR A 14 -6.22 -11.49 -2.91
N CYS A 15 -5.54 -10.45 -2.42
CA CYS A 15 -6.13 -9.12 -2.39
C CYS A 15 -5.04 -8.05 -2.43
N ARG A 16 -5.43 -6.84 -2.80
CA ARG A 16 -4.62 -5.64 -2.67
C ARG A 16 -5.37 -4.57 -1.91
N VAL A 17 -4.67 -3.86 -1.04
CA VAL A 17 -5.22 -2.79 -0.21
C VAL A 17 -4.34 -1.56 -0.36
N CYS A 18 -4.95 -0.42 -0.68
CA CYS A 18 -4.28 0.88 -0.60
C CYS A 18 -4.69 1.53 0.72
N VAL A 19 -3.71 1.95 1.51
CA VAL A 19 -3.94 2.68 2.75
C VAL A 19 -3.23 4.02 2.71
N GLU A 20 -3.83 5.02 3.34
CA GLU A 20 -3.21 6.31 3.54
C GLU A 20 -2.92 6.55 5.02
N ILE A 21 -1.70 6.97 5.29
CA ILE A 21 -1.26 7.41 6.61
C ILE A 21 -1.05 8.92 6.52
N ARG A 22 -1.90 9.66 7.22
CA ARG A 22 -1.80 11.13 7.33
C ARG A 22 -0.71 11.47 8.32
N ARG A 23 0.22 12.33 7.93
CA ARG A 23 1.32 12.82 8.75
C ARG A 23 1.53 14.33 8.52
N PRO A 24 2.16 15.05 9.46
CA PRO A 24 2.40 16.49 9.33
C PRO A 24 3.23 16.89 8.10
N ASP A 25 4.14 16.01 7.67
CA ASP A 25 5.03 16.17 6.50
C ASP A 25 4.37 15.78 5.16
N GLY A 26 3.11 15.33 5.20
CA GLY A 26 2.35 14.90 4.03
C GLY A 26 1.85 13.45 4.14
N PRO A 27 0.73 13.11 3.49
CA PRO A 27 0.23 11.74 3.50
C PRO A 27 1.18 10.80 2.75
N ILE A 28 1.33 9.58 3.28
CA ILE A 28 1.94 8.48 2.54
C ILE A 28 0.90 7.44 2.18
N ARG A 29 1.09 6.82 1.02
CA ARG A 29 0.27 5.71 0.55
C ARG A 29 1.09 4.44 0.56
N LEU A 30 0.57 3.42 1.22
CA LEU A 30 1.12 2.08 1.23
C LEU A 30 0.18 1.15 0.49
N PHE A 31 0.77 0.24 -0.28
CA PHE A 31 0.05 -0.82 -0.97
C PHE A 31 0.40 -2.14 -0.30
N PHE A 32 -0.62 -2.85 0.20
CA PHE A 32 -0.48 -4.20 0.73
C PHE A 32 -1.01 -5.20 -0.28
N PHE A 33 -0.32 -6.33 -0.43
CA PHE A 33 -0.68 -7.40 -1.34
C PHE A 33 -0.69 -8.71 -0.57
N ARG A 34 -1.83 -9.41 -0.59
CA ARG A 34 -1.94 -10.78 -0.10
C ARG A 34 -1.76 -11.73 -1.27
N HIS A 35 -0.80 -12.65 -1.15
CA HIS A 35 -0.58 -13.72 -2.11
C HIS A 35 -1.42 -14.95 -1.74
N GLY A 36 -1.60 -15.86 -2.71
CA GLY A 36 -2.45 -17.04 -2.54
C GLY A 36 -1.92 -18.03 -1.50
N ASP A 37 -0.64 -17.93 -1.15
CA ASP A 37 0.00 -18.64 -0.05
C ASP A 37 -0.32 -18.05 1.34
N GLY A 38 -1.10 -16.96 1.38
CA GLY A 38 -1.51 -16.26 2.60
C GLY A 38 -0.50 -15.23 3.10
N THR A 39 0.65 -15.08 2.44
CA THR A 39 1.66 -14.08 2.80
C THR A 39 1.21 -12.66 2.41
N TRP A 40 1.70 -11.68 3.15
CA TRP A 40 1.45 -10.27 2.89
C TRP A 40 2.75 -9.53 2.60
N HIS A 41 2.74 -8.72 1.54
CA HIS A 41 3.85 -7.87 1.14
C HIS A 41 3.40 -6.41 1.07
N VAL A 42 4.32 -5.46 1.32
CA VAL A 42 4.05 -4.02 1.31
C VAL A 42 4.92 -3.29 0.29
N PHE A 43 4.35 -2.32 -0.41
CA PHE A 43 5.06 -1.40 -1.30
C PHE A 43 4.76 0.07 -0.94
N PRO A 44 5.78 0.96 -1.01
CA PRO A 44 7.19 0.60 -1.09
C PRO A 44 7.65 -0.09 0.21
N PRO A 45 8.62 -1.02 0.16
CA PRO A 45 9.17 -1.65 1.36
C PRO A 45 9.74 -0.59 2.31
N GLN A 46 9.86 -0.92 3.61
CA GLN A 46 10.22 0.07 4.63
C GLN A 46 11.52 0.83 4.32
N ASP A 47 12.55 0.15 3.82
CA ASP A 47 13.82 0.77 3.41
C ASP A 47 13.67 1.74 2.23
N ASN A 48 12.63 1.56 1.40
CA ASN A 48 12.30 2.45 0.30
C ASN A 48 11.35 3.59 0.70
N LEU A 49 10.66 3.52 1.84
CA LEU A 49 9.75 4.60 2.27
C LEU A 49 10.48 5.91 2.51
N CYS A 50 11.69 5.85 3.06
CA CYS A 50 12.53 7.03 3.25
C CYS A 50 13.27 7.47 1.97
N ARG A 51 13.40 6.58 0.99
CA ARG A 51 14.12 6.83 -0.27
C ARG A 51 13.24 7.35 -1.40
N MET A 52 11.96 6.99 -1.39
CA MET A 52 10.94 7.63 -2.23
C MET A 52 10.62 8.98 -1.60
N GLY A 53 11.41 10.02 -1.95
CA GLY A 53 11.01 11.40 -1.71
C GLY A 53 9.60 11.64 -2.28
N PHE A 54 8.87 12.57 -1.67
CA PHE A 54 7.47 12.89 -1.94
C PHE A 54 7.22 13.52 -3.32
N ASP A 55 7.83 13.00 -4.38
CA ASP A 55 7.54 13.45 -5.71
C ASP A 55 6.18 12.92 -6.14
N ARG A 56 5.31 13.89 -6.40
CA ARG A 56 3.92 13.75 -6.81
C ARG A 56 3.82 12.73 -7.95
N LEU A 57 3.19 11.58 -7.69
CA LEU A 57 2.74 10.70 -8.75
C LEU A 57 1.62 11.44 -9.51
N VAL A 58 1.97 12.09 -10.62
CA VAL A 58 1.01 12.68 -11.54
C VAL A 58 0.50 11.55 -12.43
N ALA A 59 -0.82 11.34 -12.41
CA ALA A 59 -1.52 10.40 -13.29
C ALA A 59 -1.44 10.83 -14.77
#